data_AF-C1DY92-F1
#
_entry.id   AF-C1DY92-F1
#
_cell.length_a   1.000
_cell.length_b   1.000
_cell.length_c   1.000
_cell.angle_alpha   90.00
_cell.angle_beta   90.00
_cell.angle_gamma   90.00
#
_symmetry.space_group_name_H-M   'P 1'
#
loop_
_entity.id
_entity.type
_entity.pdbx_description
1 polymer ?
#
loop_
_entity_poly.entity_id
_entity_poly.type
_entity_poly.pdbx_seq_one_letter_code
_entity_poly.pdbx_strand_id
1 'polypeptide(L)' 'MGGTIFWGTTFFIALEVGFYFFVNTTWKAGDRQLQHLLFATSVFCCWMMWAIIYMAQMNPLVVPVLSGPE' A
#
# COMPACT_ATOMS: atom_id res chain seq x y z
N MET A 1 -9.73 8.76 -12.78
CA MET A 1 -8.59 9.25 -11.99
C MET A 1 -8.83 9.18 -10.49
N GLY A 2 -9.92 9.72 -9.93
CA GLY A 2 -10.25 9.52 -8.50
C GLY A 2 -10.62 8.08 -8.10
N GLY A 3 -11.16 7.28 -9.04
CA GLY A 3 -11.60 5.91 -8.74
C GLY A 3 -10.47 4.96 -8.35
N THR A 4 -9.33 5.01 -9.04
CA THR A 4 -8.16 4.14 -8.82
C THR A 4 -7.46 4.40 -7.49
N ILE A 5 -7.33 5.68 -7.10
CA ILE A 5 -6.77 6.02 -5.78
C ILE A 5 -7.69 5.57 -4.64
N PHE A 6 -9.01 5.70 -4.84
CA PHE A 6 -10.03 5.19 -3.91
C PHE A 6 -9.93 3.68 -3.77
N TRP A 7 -10.01 2.93 -4.89
CA TRP A 7 -9.96 1.46 -4.86
C TRP A 7 -8.67 0.91 -4.27
N GLY A 8 -7.51 1.48 -4.59
CA GLY A 8 -6.26 1.03 -4.00
C GLY A 8 -6.18 1.33 -2.50
N THR A 9 -6.62 2.52 -2.06
CA THR A 9 -6.67 2.84 -0.62
C THR A 9 -7.62 1.91 0.13
N THR A 10 -8.80 1.61 -0.42
CA THR A 10 -9.74 0.65 0.14
C THR A 10 -9.13 -0.75 0.27
N PHE A 11 -8.35 -1.20 -0.74
CA PHE A 11 -7.65 -2.48 -0.69
C PHE A 11 -6.66 -2.55 0.48
N PHE A 12 -5.81 -1.54 0.67
CA PHE A 12 -4.84 -1.53 1.77
C PHE A 12 -5.51 -1.43 3.15
N ILE A 13 -6.63 -0.71 3.29
CA ILE A 13 -7.43 -0.69 4.53
C ILE A 13 -8.01 -2.08 4.82
N ALA A 14 -8.60 -2.74 3.82
CA ALA A 14 -9.14 -4.09 4.00
C ALA A 14 -8.05 -5.10 4.38
N LEU A 15 -6.86 -4.95 3.80
CA LEU A 15 -5.67 -5.74 4.12
C LEU A 15 -5.24 -5.55 5.58
N GLU A 16 -5.15 -4.31 6.06
CA GLU A 16 -4.83 -3.99 7.46
C GLU A 16 -5.84 -4.58 8.44
N VAL A 17 -7.14 -4.46 8.12
CA VAL A 17 -8.20 -5.08 8.92
C VAL A 17 -8.04 -6.61 8.97
N GLY A 18 -7.70 -7.23 7.84
CA GLY A 18 -7.39 -8.66 7.78
C GLY A 18 -6.21 -9.04 8.67
N PHE A 19 -5.12 -8.28 8.65
CA PHE A 19 -3.97 -8.51 9.53
C PHE A 19 -4.27 -8.25 11.00
N TYR A 20 -5.10 -7.27 11.32
CA TYR A 20 -5.55 -7.05 12.69
C TYR A 20 -6.23 -8.30 13.26
N PHE A 21 -7.17 -8.90 12.51
CA PHE A 21 -7.81 -10.15 12.92
C PHE A 21 -6.81 -11.31 13.00
N PHE A 22 -5.95 -11.46 11.99
CA PHE A 22 -4.94 -12.52 11.95
C PHE A 22 -3.96 -12.47 13.15
N VAL A 23 -3.48 -11.27 13.51
CA VAL A 23 -2.60 -11.09 14.66
C VAL A 23 -3.33 -11.47 15.96
N ASN A 24 -4.60 -11.09 16.08
CA ASN A 24 -5.39 -11.39 17.27
C ASN A 24 -5.77 -12.87 17.40
N THR A 25 -5.80 -13.64 16.30
CA THR A 25 -6.06 -15.09 16.34
C THR A 25 -4.80 -15.93 16.53
N THR A 26 -3.65 -15.48 16.03
CA THR A 26 -2.45 -16.32 15.95
C THR A 26 -1.45 -16.07 17.10
N TRP A 27 -1.37 -14.86 17.65
CA TRP A 27 -0.38 -14.52 18.69
C TRP A 27 -0.98 -14.35 20.09
N LYS A 28 -0.16 -14.69 21.10
CA LYS A 28 -0.47 -14.50 22.52
C LYS A 28 -0.24 -13.04 22.94
N ALA A 29 -0.85 -12.64 24.05
CA ALA A 29 -0.85 -11.25 24.53
C ALA A 29 0.56 -10.61 24.69
N GLY A 30 1.60 -11.40 24.99
CA GLY A 30 2.97 -10.91 25.16
C GLY A 30 3.59 -10.33 23.87
N ASP A 31 3.34 -10.96 22.72
CA ASP A 31 3.96 -10.56 21.44
C ASP A 31 3.01 -9.76 20.54
N ARG A 32 1.70 -9.76 20.87
CA ARG A 32 0.64 -9.22 20.02
C ARG A 32 0.84 -7.74 19.68
N GLN A 33 1.30 -6.93 20.64
CA GLN A 33 1.52 -5.50 20.41
C GLN A 33 2.64 -5.25 19.38
N LEU A 34 3.74 -6.00 19.51
CA LEU A 34 4.85 -5.91 18.55
C LEU A 34 4.37 -6.32 17.16
N GLN A 35 3.61 -7.42 17.05
CA GLN A 35 3.08 -7.88 15.76
C GLN A 35 2.14 -6.84 15.13
N HIS A 36 1.20 -6.26 15.88
CA HIS A 36 0.34 -5.19 15.35
C HIS A 36 1.16 -4.02 14.80
N LEU A 37 2.20 -3.59 15.50
CA LEU A 37 3.06 -2.51 15.04
C LEU A 37 3.82 -2.88 13.75
N LEU A 38 4.34 -4.10 13.65
CA LEU A 38 5.05 -4.57 12.45
C LEU A 38 4.11 -4.61 11.24
N PHE A 39 2.96 -5.27 11.38
CA PHE A 39 1.99 -5.39 10.29
C PHE A 39 1.46 -4.01 9.88
N ALA A 40 0.99 -3.19 10.83
CA ALA A 40 0.46 -1.86 10.53
C ALA A 40 1.49 -0.95 9.83
N THR A 41 2.73 -0.93 10.33
CA THR A 41 3.80 -0.12 9.73
C THR A 41 4.14 -0.61 8.33
N SER A 42 4.18 -1.93 8.12
CA SER A 42 4.46 -2.51 6.80
C SER A 42 3.36 -2.20 5.78
N VAL A 43 2.09 -2.29 6.17
CA VAL A 43 0.98 -1.96 5.27
C VAL A 43 0.97 -0.48 4.94
N PHE A 44 1.20 0.37 5.94
CA PHE A 44 1.28 1.80 5.76
C PHE A 44 2.42 2.21 4.81
N CYS A 45 3.62 1.62 4.96
CA CYS A 45 4.74 1.96 4.10
C CYS A 45 4.53 1.48 2.66
N CYS A 46 3.95 0.29 2.46
CA CYS A 46 3.58 -0.20 1.13
C CYS A 46 2.51 0.68 0.49
N TRP A 47 1.50 1.10 1.25
CA TRP A 47 0.47 2.02 0.76
C TRP A 47 1.07 3.38 0.36
N MET A 48 1.95 3.95 1.18
CA MET A 48 2.62 5.22 0.85
C MET A 48 3.43 5.13 -0.44
N MET A 49 4.25 4.08 -0.59
CA MET A 49 5.05 3.87 -1.80
C MET A 49 4.17 3.76 -3.05
N TRP A 50 3.11 2.95 -2.98
CA TRP A 50 2.14 2.82 -4.06
C TRP A 50 1.48 4.17 -4.40
N ALA A 51 1.01 4.91 -3.39
CA ALA A 51 0.32 6.19 -3.57
C ALA A 51 1.22 7.24 -4.21
N ILE A 52 2.48 7.34 -3.79
CA ILE A 52 3.45 8.30 -4.34
C ILE A 52 3.76 7.99 -5.81
N ILE A 53 4.06 6.73 -6.14
CA ILE A 53 4.34 6.32 -7.53
C ILE A 53 3.11 6.56 -8.41
N TYR A 54 1.93 6.23 -7.91
CA TYR A 54 0.67 6.49 -8.61
C TYR A 54 0.48 7.98 -8.90
N MET A 55 0.65 8.84 -7.89
CA MET A 55 0.54 10.30 -8.05
C MET A 55 1.58 10.88 -9.01
N ALA A 56 2.81 10.36 -8.99
CA ALA A 56 3.87 10.79 -9.90
C ALA A 56 3.53 10.56 -11.39
N GLN A 57 2.66 9.59 -11.68
CA GLN A 57 2.25 9.23 -13.05
C GLN A 57 0.94 9.89 -13.51
N MET A 58 0.21 10.58 -12.64
CA MET A 58 -1.12 11.14 -12.95
C MET A 58 -1.06 12.30 -13.95
N ASN A 59 -0.03 13.14 -13.87
CA ASN A 59 0.24 14.23 -14.80
C ASN A 59 1.75 14.28 -15.07
N PRO A 60 2.27 13.39 -15.93
CA PRO A 60 3.70 13.30 -16.14
C PRO A 60 4.21 14.55 -16.86
N LEU A 61 5.27 15.15 -16.31
CA LEU A 61 5.97 16.28 -16.93
C LEU A 61 6.93 15.83 -18.03
N VAL A 62 7.41 14.58 -17.95
CA VAL A 62 8.33 13.96 -18.89
C VAL A 62 7.62 12.78 -19.54
N VAL A 63 7.54 12.80 -20.87
CA VAL A 63 6.99 11.71 -21.67
C VAL A 63 8.13 10.87 -22.26
N PRO A 64 7.96 9.55 -22.39
CA PRO A 64 8.99 8.69 -22.99
C PRO A 64 9.16 9.04 -24.47
N VAL A 65 10.42 9.20 -24.91
CA VAL A 65 10.76 9.36 -26.34
C VAL A 65 11.16 7.99 -26.88
N LEU A 66 10.40 7.49 -27.84
CA LEU A 66 10.73 6.24 -28.52
C LEU A 66 11.66 6.56 -29.70
N SER A 67 12.93 6.18 -29.61
CA SER A 67 13.78 6.03 -30.79
C SER A 67 13.33 4.77 -31.52
N GLY A 68 12.69 4.94 -32.69
CA GLY A 68 12.23 3.81 -33.51
C GLY A 68 13.38 2.91 -33.97
N PRO A 69 13.08 1.66 -34.40
CA PRO A 69 14.09 0.82 -35.04
C PRO A 69 14.50 1.47 -36.36
N GLU A 70 15.80 1.70 -36.51
CA GLU A 70 16.48 2.01 -37.76
C GLU A 70 16.31 0.92 -38.83
#